data_AF-A0A2N7L5X7-F1
#
_entry.id   AF-A0A2N7L5X7-F1
#
_cell.length_a   1.000
_cell.length_b   1.000
_cell.length_c   1.000
_cell.angle_alpha   90.00
_cell.angle_beta   90.00
_cell.angle_gamma   90.00
#
_symmetry.space_group_name_H-M   'P 1'
#
loop_
_entity.id
_entity.type
_entity.pdbx_description
1 polymer ?
#
loop_
_entity_poly.entity_id
_entity_poly.type
_entity_poly.pdbx_seq_one_letter_code
_entity_poly.pdbx_strand_id
1 'polypeptide(L)'
;MSPLLLKLERIDRHLLAVLTADAVDADEMAQLLNERKHCLNDIAMLPEPPEKEAWSTAVSRTQQIMTLIKEHRDSAAAQASRFIKGRKSVQLYKKFE
;
A
#
# COMPACT_ATOMS: atom_id res chain seq x y z
N MET A 1 -24.05 -0.98 10.03
CA MET A 1 -22.79 -0.39 9.53
C MET A 1 -23.05 0.39 8.26
N SER A 2 -22.56 1.64 8.15
CA SER A 2 -22.78 2.52 6.99
C SER A 2 -22.28 1.87 5.67
N PRO A 3 -22.97 2.06 4.53
CA PRO A 3 -22.51 1.58 3.22
C PRO A 3 -21.07 2.01 2.88
N LEU A 4 -20.68 3.23 3.29
CA LEU A 4 -19.33 3.74 3.08
C LEU A 4 -18.28 3.03 3.95
N LEU A 5 -18.63 2.63 5.18
CA LEU A 5 -17.72 1.86 6.04
C LEU A 5 -17.53 0.42 5.52
N LEU A 6 -18.58 -0.19 4.98
CA LEU A 6 -18.48 -1.49 4.30
C LEU A 6 -17.61 -1.40 3.04
N LYS A 7 -17.76 -0.33 2.25
CA LYS A 7 -16.91 -0.06 1.09
C LYS A 7 -15.45 0.11 1.50
N LEU A 8 -15.18 0.92 2.53
CA LEU A 8 -13.83 1.14 3.06
C LEU A 8 -13.21 -0.18 3.54
N GLU A 9 -13.96 -0.99 4.28
CA GLU A 9 -13.50 -2.30 4.73
C GLU A 9 -13.14 -3.23 3.56
N ARG A 10 -13.95 -3.25 2.49
CA ARG A 10 -13.65 -4.06 1.31
C ARG A 10 -12.35 -3.61 0.63
N ILE A 11 -12.18 -2.29 0.48
CA ILE A 11 -10.96 -1.72 -0.11
C ILE A 11 -9.75 -2.05 0.78
N ASP A 12 -9.86 -1.86 2.09
CA ASP A 12 -8.79 -2.16 3.04
C ASP A 12 -8.40 -3.65 2.99
N ARG A 13 -9.38 -4.56 2.96
CA ARG A 13 -9.11 -6.01 2.84
C ARG A 13 -8.42 -6.35 1.52
N HIS A 14 -8.82 -5.70 0.42
CA HIS A 14 -8.18 -5.93 -0.87
C HIS A 14 -6.74 -5.41 -0.89
N LEU A 15 -6.50 -4.20 -0.35
CA LEU A 15 -5.16 -3.66 -0.18
C LEU A 15 -4.27 -4.59 0.65
N LEU A 16 -4.79 -5.13 1.75
CA LEU A 16 -4.04 -6.08 2.57
C LEU A 16 -3.68 -7.33 1.78
N ALA A 17 -4.61 -7.91 1.01
CA ALA A 17 -4.34 -9.06 0.17
C ALA A 17 -3.21 -8.79 -0.84
N VAL A 18 -3.30 -7.68 -1.58
CA VAL A 18 -2.28 -7.24 -2.55
C VAL A 18 -0.92 -7.02 -1.88
N LEU A 19 -0.90 -6.38 -0.71
CA LEU A 19 0.32 -6.11 0.05
C LEU A 19 0.92 -7.36 0.71
N THR A 20 0.18 -8.45 0.84
CA THR A 20 0.69 -9.73 1.36
C THR A 20 1.02 -10.75 0.27
N ALA A 21 0.79 -10.41 -1.00
CA ALA A 21 1.16 -11.27 -2.11
C ALA A 21 2.68 -11.31 -2.32
N ASP A 22 3.16 -12.41 -2.92
CA ASP A 22 4.60 -12.59 -3.22
C ASP A 22 5.16 -11.51 -4.16
N ALA A 23 4.31 -11.01 -5.06
CA ALA A 23 4.61 -9.90 -5.94
C ALA A 23 3.48 -8.88 -5.87
N VAL A 24 3.82 -7.65 -5.51
CA VAL A 24 2.86 -6.53 -5.45
C VAL A 24 2.64 -5.99 -6.86
N ASP A 25 1.40 -6.03 -7.33
CA ASP A 25 0.98 -5.29 -8.50
C ASP A 25 0.85 -3.80 -8.16
N ALA A 26 1.75 -2.98 -8.73
CA ALA A 26 1.82 -1.56 -8.43
C ALA A 26 0.63 -0.78 -9.00
N ASP A 27 0.07 -1.22 -10.14
CA ASP A 27 -1.06 -0.54 -10.78
C ASP A 27 -2.35 -0.83 -10.01
N GLU A 28 -2.56 -2.09 -9.60
CA GLU A 28 -3.68 -2.46 -8.75
C GLU A 28 -3.60 -1.75 -7.39
N MET A 29 -2.42 -1.70 -6.76
CA MET A 29 -2.22 -0.96 -5.52
C MET A 29 -2.55 0.52 -5.67
N ALA A 30 -2.10 1.16 -6.76
CA ALA A 30 -2.39 2.58 -7.03
C ALA A 30 -3.88 2.83 -7.23
N GLN A 31 -4.57 1.95 -7.96
CA GLN A 31 -6.02 2.02 -8.13
C GLN A 31 -6.74 1.92 -6.77
N LEU A 32 -6.42 0.91 -5.96
CA LEU A 32 -7.06 0.70 -4.66
C LEU A 32 -6.81 1.85 -3.68
N LEU A 33 -5.60 2.42 -3.66
CA LEU A 33 -5.28 3.59 -2.83
C LEU A 33 -6.08 4.82 -3.26
N ASN A 34 -6.28 5.01 -4.57
CA ASN A 34 -7.15 6.08 -5.08
C ASN A 34 -8.61 5.84 -4.71
N GLU A 35 -9.14 4.63 -4.87
CA GLU A 35 -10.50 4.28 -4.45
C GLU A 35 -10.70 4.51 -2.96
N ARG A 36 -9.71 4.14 -2.14
CA ARG A 36 -9.70 4.36 -0.69
C ARG A 36 -9.76 5.85 -0.36
N LYS A 37 -8.95 6.68 -1.03
CA LYS A 37 -8.96 8.14 -0.85
C LYS A 37 -10.33 8.73 -1.13
N HIS A 38 -10.97 8.35 -2.23
CA HIS A 38 -12.32 8.82 -2.55
C HIS A 38 -13.33 8.38 -1.48
N CYS A 39 -13.29 7.12 -1.05
CA CYS A 39 -14.18 6.61 -0.01
C CYS A 39 -14.00 7.35 1.34
N LEU A 40 -12.76 7.68 1.72
CA LEU A 40 -12.50 8.44 2.94
C LEU A 40 -12.99 9.89 2.83
N ASN A 41 -12.89 10.51 1.66
CA ASN A 41 -13.46 11.84 1.42
C ASN A 41 -14.99 11.80 1.53
N ASP A 42 -15.64 10.78 0.97
CA ASP A 42 -17.10 10.60 1.10
C ASP A 42 -17.52 10.45 2.57
N ILE A 43 -16.76 9.69 3.35
CA ILE A 43 -17.00 9.52 4.80
C ILE A 43 -16.82 10.84 5.55
N ALA A 44 -15.80 11.63 5.20
CA ALA A 44 -15.54 12.92 5.82
C ALA A 44 -16.64 13.97 5.55
N MET A 45 -17.45 13.78 4.52
CA MET A 45 -18.58 14.66 4.17
C MET A 45 -19.91 14.23 4.82
N LEU A 46 -19.92 13.14 5.60
CA LEU A 46 -21.13 12.72 6.30
C LEU A 46 -21.51 13.76 7.37
N PRO A 47 -22.82 14.05 7.53
CA PRO A 47 -23.29 14.98 8.56
C PRO A 47 -23.09 14.45 9.98
N GLU A 48 -23.06 13.13 10.12
CA GLU A 48 -22.82 12.44 11.38
C GLU A 48 -21.49 11.68 11.33
N PRO A 49 -20.75 11.62 12.45
CA PRO A 49 -19.52 10.86 12.50
C PRO A 49 -19.80 9.37 12.31
N PRO A 50 -18.83 8.61 11.77
CA PRO A 50 -18.98 7.17 11.63
C PRO A 50 -19.12 6.49 13.00
N GLU A 51 -19.77 5.33 13.00
CA GLU A 51 -19.88 4.47 14.18
C GLU A 51 -18.49 4.19 14.78
N LYS A 52 -18.34 4.44 16.08
CA LYS A 52 -17.04 4.49 16.77
C LYS A 52 -16.25 3.19 16.67
N GLU A 53 -16.91 2.04 16.84
CA GLU A 53 -16.24 0.73 16.79
C GLU A 53 -15.76 0.42 15.37
N ALA A 54 -16.66 0.50 14.39
CA ALA A 54 -16.31 0.32 12.98
C ALA A 54 -15.19 1.28 12.51
N TRP A 55 -15.20 2.53 12.97
CA TRP A 55 -14.15 3.49 12.66
C TRP A 55 -12.81 3.12 13.29
N SER A 56 -12.82 2.71 14.57
CA SER A 56 -11.61 2.23 15.26
C SER A 56 -10.98 1.06 14.50
N THR A 57 -11.78 0.10 14.05
CA THR A 57 -11.31 -1.02 13.22
C THR A 57 -10.69 -0.55 11.90
N ALA A 58 -11.29 0.44 11.22
CA ALA A 58 -10.73 1.01 10.01
C ALA A 58 -9.38 1.73 10.25
N VAL A 59 -9.23 2.39 11.40
CA VAL A 59 -7.94 3.00 11.82
C VAL A 59 -6.87 1.92 12.02
N SER A 60 -7.19 0.81 12.69
CA SER A 60 -6.25 -0.30 12.85
C SER A 60 -5.81 -0.90 11.51
N ARG A 61 -6.73 -1.10 10.57
CA ARG A 61 -6.39 -1.55 9.20
C ARG A 61 -5.49 -0.54 8.49
N THR A 62 -5.74 0.76 8.65
CA THR A 62 -4.91 1.82 8.08
C THR A 62 -3.46 1.71 8.54
N GLN A 63 -3.23 1.50 9.84
CA GLN A 63 -1.90 1.34 10.41
C GLN A 63 -1.17 0.14 9.81
N GLN A 64 -1.87 -1.00 9.68
CA GLN A 64 -1.33 -2.20 9.07
C GLN A 64 -0.94 -1.97 7.60
N ILE A 65 -1.83 -1.38 6.80
CA ILE A 65 -1.59 -1.04 5.39
C ILE A 65 -0.35 -0.14 5.27
N MET A 66 -0.24 0.88 6.11
CA MET A 66 0.91 1.78 6.10
C MET A 66 2.24 1.09 6.43
N THR A 67 2.24 0.15 7.38
CA THR A 67 3.43 -0.63 7.72
C THR A 67 3.88 -1.46 6.53
N LEU A 68 2.97 -2.21 5.90
CA LEU A 68 3.28 -3.05 4.74
C LEU A 68 3.79 -2.21 3.55
N ILE A 69 3.18 -1.07 3.25
CA ILE A 69 3.65 -0.17 2.18
C ILE A 69 5.10 0.28 2.43
N LYS A 70 5.45 0.60 3.69
CA LYS A 70 6.83 0.99 4.04
C LYS A 70 7.80 -0.18 3.86
N GLU A 71 7.43 -1.37 4.31
CA GLU A 71 8.25 -2.58 4.16
C GLU A 71 8.52 -2.90 2.68
N HIS A 72 7.49 -2.83 1.83
CA HIS A 72 7.63 -3.01 0.38
C HIS A 72 8.55 -1.96 -0.25
N ARG A 73 8.36 -0.68 0.10
CA ARG A 73 9.22 0.41 -0.37
C ARG A 73 10.69 0.16 0.01
N ASP A 74 10.93 -0.20 1.26
CA ASP A 74 12.29 -0.37 1.79
C ASP A 74 12.96 -1.62 1.16
N SER A 75 12.21 -2.70 0.94
CA SER A 75 12.66 -3.87 0.19
C SER A 75 13.02 -3.52 -1.26
N ALA A 76 12.15 -2.80 -1.98
CA ALA A 76 12.39 -2.38 -3.36
C ALA A 76 13.64 -1.49 -3.47
N ALA A 77 13.83 -0.56 -2.54
CA ALA A 77 15.02 0.29 -2.48
C ALA A 77 16.31 -0.53 -2.26
N ALA A 78 16.27 -1.54 -1.38
CA ALA A 78 17.39 -2.44 -1.15
C ALA A 78 17.74 -3.26 -2.41
N GLN A 79 16.72 -3.76 -3.12
CA GLN A 79 16.91 -4.50 -4.38
C GLN A 79 17.50 -3.62 -5.48
N ALA A 80 16.98 -2.40 -5.66
CA ALA A 80 17.53 -1.44 -6.63
C ALA A 80 19.00 -1.10 -6.33
N SER A 81 19.35 -0.92 -5.06
CA SER A 81 20.74 -0.69 -4.63
C SER A 81 21.67 -1.85 -5.00
N ARG A 82 21.22 -3.10 -4.81
CA ARG A 82 21.97 -4.30 -5.22
C ARG A 82 22.17 -4.35 -6.73
N PHE A 83 21.14 -4.05 -7.52
CA PHE A 83 21.24 -4.01 -8.98
C PHE A 83 22.24 -2.97 -9.47
N ILE A 84 22.21 -1.75 -8.91
CA ILE A 84 23.17 -0.68 -9.23
C ILE A 84 24.61 -1.11 -8.92
N LYS A 85 24.84 -1.73 -7.76
CA LYS A 85 26.16 -2.25 -7.37
C LYS A 85 26.64 -3.34 -8.34
N GLY A 86 25.78 -4.32 -8.67
CA GLY A 86 26.09 -5.37 -9.63
C GLY A 86 26.46 -4.82 -11.02
N ARG A 87 25.69 -3.84 -11.51
CA ARG A 87 26.01 -3.16 -12.78
C ARG A 87 27.39 -2.48 -12.75
N LYS A 88 27.73 -1.80 -11.65
CA LYS A 88 29.06 -1.18 -11.49
C LYS A 88 30.18 -2.23 -11.50
N SER A 89 29.99 -3.37 -10.84
CA SER A 89 30.96 -4.47 -10.84
C SER A 89 31.21 -5.01 -12.26
N VAL A 90 30.14 -5.26 -13.03
CA VAL A 90 30.26 -5.71 -14.43
C VAL A 90 30.98 -4.66 -15.29
N GLN A 91 30.63 -3.37 -15.13
CA GLN A 91 31.30 -2.29 -15.85
C GLN A 91 32.79 -2.18 -15.51
N LEU A 92 33.17 -2.44 -14.26
CA LEU A 92 34.58 -2.45 -13.86
C LEU A 92 35.33 -3.60 -14.52
N TYR A 93 34.76 -4.80 -14.52
CA TYR A 93 35.38 -5.98 -15.12
C TYR A 93 35.61 -5.82 -16.63
N LYS A 94 34.63 -5.27 -17.34
CA LYS A 94 34.74 -4.97 -18.79
C LYS A 94 35.89 -4.03 -19.18
N LYS A 95 36.54 -3.35 -18.24
CA LYS A 95 37.73 -2.53 -18.53
C LYS A 95 39.00 -3.37 -18.70
N PHE A 96 38.94 -4.65 -18.38
CA PHE A 96 40.05 -5.61 -18.48
C PHE A 96 39.84 -6.62 -19.62
N GLU A 97 38.74 -6.51 -20.37
CA GLU A 97 38.49 -7.18 -21.66
C GLU A 97 38.92 -6.26 -22.81
#